data_AF-A0A7S1IZ43-F1
#
_entry.id   AF-A0A7S1IZ43-F1
#
_cell.length_a   1.000
_cell.length_b   1.000
_cell.length_c   1.000
_cell.angle_alpha   90.00
_cell.angle_beta   90.00
_cell.angle_gamma   90.00
#
_symmetry.space_group_name_H-M   'P 1'
#
loop_
_entity.id
_entity.type
_entity.pdbx_description
1 polymer ?
#
loop_
_entity_poly.entity_id
_entity_poly.type
_entity_poly.pdbx_seq_one_letter_code
_entity_poly.pdbx_strand_id
1 'polypeptide(L)'
;QGSWERMDMDMDALPLDCRLCAGDGCFVALPPINDYTSFDDDRSVYRFCPSVGGWEHVASTASIEVWNGVLGSCAYDRGHLYGTFEQFVQSVNLSTGEWDELPPLSKEREDATVCVVDGRLFVVGGRTASVEEYVALDQRWASLPELPIWVTGAAAVVLDGKLLVIGGHYFFRALSAVFEYNPRDRTWKELPSMLNAR
;
A
#
# COMPACT_ATOMS: atom_id res chain seq x y z
N GLN A 1 -16.45 -15.93 -17.91
CA GLN A 1 -17.26 -16.22 -16.72
C GLN A 1 -16.28 -16.50 -15.59
N GLY A 2 -16.30 -15.72 -14.52
CA GLY A 2 -15.54 -16.03 -13.30
C GLY A 2 -16.46 -16.80 -12.34
N SER A 3 -15.90 -17.76 -11.60
CA SER A 3 -16.54 -18.35 -10.43
C SER A 3 -16.05 -17.63 -9.17
N TRP A 4 -16.89 -17.63 -8.15
CA TRP A 4 -16.51 -17.20 -6.81
C TRP A 4 -16.48 -18.42 -5.91
N GLU A 5 -15.43 -18.54 -5.11
CA GLU A 5 -15.29 -19.59 -4.10
C GLU A 5 -15.02 -18.93 -2.75
N ARG A 6 -15.62 -19.47 -1.69
CA ARG A 6 -15.35 -19.00 -0.34
C ARG A 6 -14.05 -19.61 0.14
N MET A 7 -13.13 -18.75 0.55
CA MET A 7 -11.96 -19.14 1.29
C MET A 7 -12.23 -18.93 2.78
N ASP A 8 -12.07 -19.98 3.59
CA ASP A 8 -12.18 -19.85 5.04
C ASP A 8 -10.82 -19.44 5.61
N MET A 9 -10.78 -18.28 6.24
CA MET A 9 -9.57 -17.70 6.81
C MET A 9 -9.72 -17.45 8.32
N ASP A 10 -10.85 -17.79 8.94
CA ASP A 10 -11.11 -17.50 10.36
C ASP A 10 -10.88 -16.01 10.70
N MET A 11 -11.65 -15.13 10.06
CA MET A 11 -11.53 -13.67 10.23
C MET A 11 -11.87 -13.21 11.66
N ASP A 12 -12.57 -14.03 12.44
CA ASP A 12 -12.88 -13.75 13.85
C ASP A 12 -11.62 -13.84 14.73
N ALA A 13 -10.52 -14.41 14.22
CA ALA A 13 -9.22 -14.42 14.88
C ALA A 13 -8.46 -13.08 14.75
N LEU A 14 -8.97 -12.13 13.95
CA LEU A 14 -8.33 -10.83 13.71
C LEU A 14 -9.06 -9.70 14.46
N PRO A 15 -8.35 -8.58 14.74
CA PRO A 15 -8.98 -7.36 15.23
C PRO A 15 -10.05 -6.84 14.25
N LEU A 16 -11.09 -6.22 14.80
CA LEU A 16 -12.12 -5.53 14.01
C LEU A 16 -11.49 -4.43 13.15
N ASP A 17 -12.06 -4.23 11.96
CA ASP A 17 -11.64 -3.21 10.98
C ASP A 17 -10.18 -3.32 10.52
N CYS A 18 -9.59 -4.52 10.62
CA CYS A 18 -8.30 -4.80 10.02
C CYS A 18 -8.35 -4.61 8.50
N ARG A 19 -7.23 -4.12 7.95
CA ARG A 19 -7.04 -4.01 6.50
C ARG A 19 -6.26 -5.21 6.01
N LEU A 20 -6.52 -5.62 4.78
CA LEU A 20 -5.85 -6.75 4.15
C LEU A 20 -5.02 -6.31 2.95
N CYS A 21 -3.83 -6.88 2.83
CA CYS A 21 -3.11 -6.93 1.57
C CYS A 21 -2.71 -8.38 1.25
N ALA A 22 -2.38 -8.62 -0.01
CA ALA A 22 -1.97 -9.93 -0.50
C ALA A 22 -0.66 -9.83 -1.26
N GLY A 23 0.16 -10.87 -1.15
CA GLY A 23 1.39 -11.01 -1.92
C GLY A 23 2.18 -12.26 -1.53
N ASP A 24 3.07 -12.72 -2.42
CA ASP A 24 3.75 -14.04 -2.37
C ASP A 24 2.82 -15.21 -1.99
N GLY A 25 1.55 -15.14 -2.41
CA GLY A 25 0.55 -16.17 -2.12
C GLY A 25 0.02 -16.17 -0.69
N CYS A 26 0.31 -15.16 0.14
CA CYS A 26 -0.22 -14.99 1.48
C CYS A 26 -1.03 -13.69 1.59
N PHE A 27 -1.83 -13.60 2.65
CA PHE A 27 -2.52 -12.39 3.08
C PHE A 27 -1.84 -11.84 4.33
N VAL A 28 -1.85 -10.52 4.48
CA VAL A 28 -1.36 -9.83 5.67
C VAL A 28 -2.47 -8.93 6.16
N ALA A 29 -2.80 -9.06 7.45
CA ALA A 29 -3.75 -8.23 8.13
C ALA A 29 -3.03 -7.16 8.95
N LEU A 30 -3.53 -5.94 8.83
CA LEU A 30 -2.96 -4.75 9.42
C LEU A 30 -3.94 -4.13 10.40
N PRO A 31 -3.43 -3.49 11.46
CA PRO A 31 -4.29 -2.82 12.42
C PRO A 31 -5.12 -1.72 11.73
N PRO A 32 -6.31 -1.41 12.28
CA PRO A 32 -7.16 -0.34 11.79
C PRO A 32 -6.43 1.01 11.77
N ILE A 33 -6.92 1.94 10.95
CA ILE A 33 -6.53 3.34 11.07
C ILE A 33 -7.30 3.89 12.27
N ASN A 34 -6.61 4.09 13.40
CA ASN A 34 -7.25 4.56 14.62
C ASN A 34 -8.02 5.86 14.38
N ASP A 35 -9.32 5.83 14.65
CA ASP A 35 -10.14 7.03 14.87
C ASP A 35 -10.29 7.24 16.39
N TYR A 36 -9.16 7.35 17.10
CA TYR A 36 -8.98 7.74 18.53
C TYR A 36 -9.95 7.21 19.62
N THR A 37 -10.80 6.22 19.37
CA THR A 37 -11.99 5.94 20.22
C THR A 37 -12.09 4.51 20.76
N SER A 38 -11.29 3.56 20.29
CA SER A 38 -11.26 2.19 20.81
C SER A 38 -10.11 1.96 21.78
N PHE A 39 -10.42 1.36 22.93
CA PHE A 39 -9.44 0.96 23.96
C PHE A 39 -8.82 -0.42 23.71
N ASP A 40 -9.13 -1.03 22.56
CA ASP A 40 -8.76 -2.41 22.20
C ASP A 40 -7.99 -2.42 20.86
N ASP A 41 -7.09 -1.46 20.71
CA ASP A 41 -6.24 -1.29 19.52
C ASP A 41 -5.15 -2.36 19.52
N ASP A 42 -5.51 -3.59 19.18
CA ASP A 42 -4.52 -4.60 18.83
C ASP A 42 -3.73 -4.09 17.62
N ARG A 43 -2.52 -3.64 17.94
CA ARG A 43 -1.56 -2.99 17.06
C ARG A 43 -0.76 -4.01 16.26
N SER A 44 -1.22 -5.24 16.14
CA SER A 44 -0.45 -6.34 15.58
C SER A 44 -0.65 -6.52 14.08
N VAL A 45 0.42 -6.96 13.42
CA VAL A 45 0.43 -7.40 12.03
C VAL A 45 0.33 -8.92 12.04
N TYR A 46 -0.63 -9.45 11.29
CA TYR A 46 -0.84 -10.89 11.15
C TYR A 46 -0.63 -11.33 9.71
N ARG A 47 -0.21 -12.58 9.52
CA ARG A 47 -0.05 -13.19 8.20
C ARG A 47 -0.84 -14.48 8.11
N PHE A 48 -1.41 -14.74 6.94
CA PHE A 48 -2.12 -15.97 6.63
C PHE A 48 -1.60 -16.52 5.30
N CYS A 49 -1.05 -17.73 5.32
CA CYS A 49 -0.66 -18.43 4.10
C CYS A 49 -1.63 -19.60 3.87
N PRO A 50 -2.38 -19.63 2.74
CA PRO A 50 -3.33 -20.69 2.41
C PRO A 50 -2.74 -22.11 2.48
N SER A 51 -1.46 -22.25 2.16
CA SER A 51 -0.73 -23.52 2.18
C SER A 51 -0.47 -24.07 3.58
N VAL A 52 -0.50 -23.21 4.60
CA VAL A 52 -0.23 -23.55 6.01
C VAL A 52 -1.54 -23.53 6.82
N GLY A 53 -2.39 -22.52 6.57
CA GLY A 53 -3.61 -22.27 7.32
C GLY A 53 -3.35 -21.54 8.65
N GLY A 54 -4.38 -20.86 9.15
CA GLY A 54 -4.33 -20.06 10.38
C GLY A 54 -3.62 -18.72 10.23
N TRP A 55 -4.02 -17.75 11.05
CA TRP A 55 -3.31 -16.48 11.19
C TRP A 55 -2.13 -16.64 12.14
N GLU A 56 -0.96 -16.14 11.74
CA GLU A 56 0.22 -16.03 12.58
C GLU A 56 0.46 -14.57 12.96
N HIS A 57 0.77 -14.31 14.22
CA HIS A 57 1.24 -12.99 14.66
C HIS A 57 2.67 -12.78 14.17
N VAL A 58 2.91 -11.71 13.43
CA VAL A 58 4.20 -11.40 12.81
C VAL A 58 4.96 -10.33 13.57
N ALA A 59 4.30 -9.23 13.93
CA ALA A 59 4.92 -8.10 14.60
C ALA A 59 3.89 -7.28 15.37
N SER A 60 4.31 -6.59 16.42
CA SER A 60 3.51 -5.55 17.06
C SER A 60 3.97 -4.18 16.57
N THR A 61 3.03 -3.30 16.22
CA THR A 61 3.35 -1.91 15.90
C THR A 61 3.67 -1.06 17.14
N ALA A 62 3.60 -1.63 18.37
CA ALA A 62 3.99 -0.95 19.61
C ALA A 62 5.49 -0.60 19.71
N SER A 63 6.34 -1.17 18.83
CA SER A 63 7.76 -0.80 18.70
C SER A 63 8.01 0.43 17.83
N ILE A 64 6.95 0.97 17.22
CA ILE A 64 6.98 2.22 16.47
C ILE A 64 6.03 3.17 17.19
N GLU A 65 6.44 4.42 17.39
CA GLU A 65 5.51 5.49 17.72
C GLU A 65 4.60 5.72 16.50
N VAL A 66 3.62 4.84 16.27
CA VAL A 66 2.73 4.93 15.12
C VAL A 66 1.74 6.05 15.38
N TRP A 67 2.10 7.23 14.91
CA TRP A 67 1.20 8.35 14.70
C TRP A 67 0.28 8.04 13.52
N ASN A 68 -1.03 7.99 13.78
CA ASN A 68 -2.16 8.51 12.99
C ASN A 68 -2.06 8.52 11.46
N GLY A 69 -1.57 7.44 10.87
CA GLY A 69 -1.17 7.47 9.47
C GLY A 69 -1.35 6.16 8.75
N VAL A 70 -2.57 5.87 8.35
CA VAL A 70 -2.88 5.39 7.01
C VAL A 70 -1.78 4.53 6.35
N LEU A 71 -1.69 3.23 6.68
CA LEU A 71 -1.43 2.22 5.63
C LEU A 71 -2.63 2.17 4.65
N GLY A 72 -3.11 3.31 4.16
CA GLY A 72 -4.26 3.40 3.24
C GLY A 72 -3.97 2.60 1.98
N SER A 73 -2.68 2.48 1.67
CA SER A 73 -2.12 1.46 0.83
C SER A 73 -0.92 0.82 1.53
N CYS A 74 -0.69 -0.44 1.23
CA CYS A 74 0.53 -1.14 1.57
C CYS A 74 0.94 -1.98 0.37
N ALA A 75 2.24 -2.17 0.21
CA ALA A 75 2.79 -3.04 -0.80
C ALA A 75 3.58 -4.14 -0.13
N TYR A 76 3.58 -5.32 -0.74
CA TYR A 76 4.32 -6.45 -0.22
C TYR A 76 5.24 -6.99 -1.31
N ASP A 77 6.51 -7.20 -0.97
CA ASP A 77 7.53 -7.77 -1.85
C ASP A 77 8.59 -8.48 -1.02
N ARG A 78 8.96 -9.70 -1.44
CA ARG A 78 10.08 -10.47 -0.88
C ARG A 78 10.08 -10.53 0.65
N GLY A 79 8.93 -10.87 1.24
CA GLY A 79 8.80 -10.98 2.68
C GLY A 79 8.73 -9.66 3.44
N HIS A 80 8.72 -8.52 2.75
CA HIS A 80 8.59 -7.21 3.38
C HIS A 80 7.25 -6.58 3.05
N LEU A 81 6.62 -6.02 4.06
CA LEU A 81 5.46 -5.15 3.91
C LEU A 81 5.91 -3.70 4.05
N TYR A 82 5.45 -2.84 3.13
CA TYR A 82 5.79 -1.42 3.06
C TYR A 82 4.58 -0.53 3.30
N GLY A 83 4.82 0.60 3.95
CA GLY A 83 3.82 1.59 4.34
C GLY A 83 4.33 3.03 4.29
N THR A 84 3.44 4.00 4.13
CA THR A 84 3.80 5.43 4.11
C THR A 84 2.82 6.30 4.88
N PHE A 85 3.32 7.34 5.53
CA PHE A 85 2.55 8.43 6.12
C PHE A 85 3.33 9.74 6.03
N GLU A 86 2.73 10.80 5.49
CA GLU A 86 3.40 12.07 5.25
C GLU A 86 4.69 11.89 4.43
N GLN A 87 5.87 12.04 5.07
CA GLN A 87 7.17 11.80 4.46
C GLN A 87 7.80 10.47 4.87
N PHE A 88 7.25 9.78 5.86
CA PHE A 88 7.82 8.58 6.41
C PHE A 88 7.42 7.37 5.57
N VAL A 89 8.38 6.45 5.38
CA VAL A 89 8.15 5.15 4.77
C VAL A 89 8.79 4.11 5.65
N GLN A 90 8.02 3.08 6.00
CA GLN A 90 8.49 2.00 6.86
C GLN A 90 8.31 0.67 6.17
N SER A 91 9.13 -0.30 6.55
CA SER A 91 8.99 -1.69 6.16
C SER A 91 9.06 -2.62 7.36
N VAL A 92 8.31 -3.72 7.31
CA VAL A 92 8.47 -4.82 8.28
C VAL A 92 8.86 -6.09 7.55
N ASN A 93 9.93 -6.74 8.02
CA ASN A 93 10.31 -8.07 7.57
C ASN A 93 9.38 -9.09 8.24
N LEU A 94 8.54 -9.75 7.45
CA LEU A 94 7.54 -10.67 7.97
C LEU A 94 8.12 -11.98 8.52
N SER A 95 9.40 -12.27 8.30
CA SER A 95 10.07 -13.45 8.86
C SER A 95 10.69 -13.21 10.23
N THR A 96 11.12 -11.97 10.51
CA THR A 96 11.75 -11.59 11.78
C THR A 96 10.85 -10.74 12.67
N GLY A 97 9.83 -10.11 12.08
CA GLY A 97 9.00 -9.10 12.76
C GLY A 97 9.72 -7.77 12.99
N GLU A 98 10.92 -7.60 12.42
CA GLU A 98 11.73 -6.40 12.57
C GLU A 98 11.25 -5.30 11.63
N TRP A 99 11.21 -4.09 12.17
CA TRP A 99 10.81 -2.89 11.44
C TRP A 99 12.03 -2.07 11.06
N ASP A 100 11.99 -1.53 9.85
CA ASP A 100 12.98 -0.62 9.30
C ASP A 100 12.29 0.68 8.85
N GLU A 101 12.96 1.81 9.09
CA GLU A 101 12.60 3.10 8.52
C GLU A 101 13.43 3.34 7.25
N LEU A 102 12.73 3.60 6.14
CA LEU A 102 13.35 4.02 4.90
C LEU A 102 13.58 5.54 4.93
N PRO A 103 14.51 6.07 4.12
CA PRO A 103 14.72 7.51 3.99
C PRO A 103 13.40 8.27 3.76
N PRO A 104 13.28 9.53 4.22
CA PRO A 104 12.05 10.28 4.02
C PRO A 104 11.83 10.62 2.54
N LEU A 105 10.56 10.71 2.15
CA LEU A 105 10.13 11.20 0.85
C LEU A 105 10.43 12.69 0.69
N SER A 106 10.55 13.15 -0.55
CA SER A 106 10.84 14.58 -0.83
C SER A 106 9.66 15.52 -0.59
N LYS A 107 8.44 14.99 -0.50
CA LYS A 107 7.21 15.75 -0.23
C LYS A 107 6.36 15.02 0.80
N GLU A 108 5.67 15.78 1.65
CA GLU A 108 4.61 15.25 2.50
C GLU A 108 3.44 14.76 1.65
N ARG A 109 2.83 13.65 2.08
CA ARG A 109 1.72 13.01 1.39
C ARG A 109 0.67 12.49 2.35
N GLU A 110 -0.59 12.70 2.02
CA GLU A 110 -1.73 12.16 2.77
C GLU A 110 -2.54 11.24 1.85
N ASP A 111 -2.85 10.03 2.29
CA ASP A 111 -3.52 9.00 1.48
C ASP A 111 -2.79 8.69 0.16
N ALA A 112 -1.45 8.62 0.21
CA ALA A 112 -0.65 8.14 -0.92
C ALA A 112 -0.82 6.64 -1.14
N THR A 113 -0.53 6.22 -2.37
CA THR A 113 -0.55 4.82 -2.77
C THR A 113 0.86 4.25 -2.90
N VAL A 114 1.12 3.12 -2.26
CA VAL A 114 2.37 2.35 -2.32
C VAL A 114 2.17 1.13 -3.20
N CYS A 115 3.14 0.83 -4.06
CA CYS A 115 3.14 -0.38 -4.89
C CYS A 115 4.55 -0.86 -5.18
N VAL A 116 4.69 -2.14 -5.53
CA VAL A 116 5.97 -2.71 -5.97
C VAL A 116 5.87 -3.18 -7.41
N VAL A 117 6.71 -2.61 -8.29
CA VAL A 117 6.80 -2.93 -9.72
C VAL A 117 8.15 -3.56 -10.00
N ASP A 118 8.17 -4.81 -10.46
CA ASP A 118 9.39 -5.59 -10.70
C ASP A 118 10.39 -5.54 -9.51
N GLY A 119 9.87 -5.57 -8.28
CA GLY A 119 10.69 -5.52 -7.08
C GLY A 119 11.27 -4.13 -6.76
N ARG A 120 10.74 -3.07 -7.36
CA ARG A 120 11.05 -1.67 -7.05
C ARG A 120 9.85 -1.03 -6.39
N LEU A 121 10.05 -0.36 -5.27
CA LEU A 121 9.00 0.25 -4.45
C LEU A 121 8.67 1.66 -4.97
N PHE A 122 7.39 1.97 -5.14
CA PHE A 122 6.90 3.27 -5.60
C PHE A 122 5.92 3.86 -4.59
N VAL A 123 6.00 5.18 -4.40
CA VAL A 123 5.02 5.97 -3.66
C VAL A 123 4.42 7.01 -4.62
N VAL A 124 3.10 7.02 -4.70
CA VAL A 124 2.34 7.68 -5.74
C VAL A 124 1.24 8.54 -5.13
N GLY A 125 1.13 9.79 -5.56
CA GLY A 125 0.02 10.65 -5.16
C GLY A 125 0.09 11.11 -3.70
N GLY A 126 -1.08 11.36 -3.12
CA GLY A 126 -1.28 11.77 -1.73
C GLY A 126 -1.28 13.28 -1.55
N ARG A 127 -2.29 13.98 -2.09
CA ARG A 127 -2.36 15.47 -2.17
C ARG A 127 -1.22 16.15 -2.95
N THR A 128 -0.46 15.37 -3.70
CA THR A 128 0.59 15.80 -4.64
C THR A 128 0.51 14.95 -5.90
N ALA A 129 0.96 15.48 -7.03
CA ALA A 129 1.09 14.71 -8.27
C ALA A 129 2.42 13.93 -8.34
N SER A 130 3.29 14.09 -7.34
CA SER A 130 4.62 13.49 -7.35
C SER A 130 4.58 11.97 -7.27
N VAL A 131 5.62 11.36 -7.83
CA VAL A 131 5.82 9.93 -7.86
C VAL A 131 7.29 9.69 -7.53
N GLU A 132 7.56 8.80 -6.58
CA GLU A 132 8.91 8.50 -6.12
C GLU A 132 9.14 6.99 -6.13
N GLU A 133 10.32 6.57 -6.59
CA GLU A 133 10.77 5.18 -6.60
C GLU A 133 11.95 5.02 -5.63
N TYR A 134 11.92 3.96 -4.83
CA TYR A 134 13.02 3.64 -3.91
C TYR A 134 14.13 2.93 -4.67
N VAL A 135 15.32 3.53 -4.67
CA VAL A 135 16.54 2.96 -5.24
C VAL A 135 17.30 2.27 -4.12
N ALA A 136 17.08 0.96 -3.94
CA ALA A 136 17.65 0.19 -2.84
C ALA A 136 19.19 0.24 -2.76
N LEU A 137 19.89 0.27 -3.91
CA LEU A 137 21.35 0.37 -3.97
C LEU A 137 21.89 1.65 -3.33
N ASP A 138 21.15 2.74 -3.49
CA ASP A 138 21.56 4.08 -3.03
C ASP A 138 20.86 4.46 -1.72
N GLN A 139 19.96 3.62 -1.22
CA GLN A 139 19.07 3.90 -0.09
C GLN A 139 18.46 5.31 -0.18
N ARG A 140 17.82 5.63 -1.30
CA ARG A 140 17.20 6.95 -1.53
C ARG A 140 15.99 6.86 -2.45
N TRP A 141 15.15 7.90 -2.40
CA TRP A 141 14.07 8.10 -3.33
C TRP A 141 14.53 8.83 -4.58
N ALA A 142 14.08 8.36 -5.74
CA ALA A 142 14.26 9.02 -7.03
C ALA A 142 12.91 9.56 -7.51
N SER A 143 12.86 10.84 -7.85
CA SER A 143 11.66 11.44 -8.43
C SER A 143 11.42 10.90 -9.85
N LEU A 144 10.16 10.59 -10.11
CA LEU A 144 9.66 10.15 -11.40
C LEU A 144 8.74 11.21 -12.02
N PRO A 145 8.40 11.10 -13.31
CA PRO A 145 7.40 11.95 -13.94
C PRO A 145 6.12 12.00 -13.11
N GLU A 146 5.60 13.20 -12.91
CA GLU A 146 4.41 13.43 -12.11
C GLU A 146 3.16 12.85 -12.78
N LEU A 147 2.19 12.45 -11.96
CA LEU A 147 0.86 12.11 -12.43
C LEU A 147 0.22 13.32 -13.14
N PRO A 148 -0.65 13.09 -14.15
CA PRO A 148 -1.40 14.18 -14.79
C PRO A 148 -2.26 14.99 -13.82
N ILE A 149 -2.79 14.34 -12.78
CA ILE A 149 -3.54 14.95 -11.67
C ILE A 149 -3.07 14.33 -10.36
N TRP A 150 -3.06 15.11 -9.28
CA TRP A 150 -2.85 14.52 -7.96
C TRP A 150 -4.08 13.71 -7.55
N VAL A 151 -3.85 12.62 -6.82
CA VAL A 151 -4.90 11.72 -6.35
C VAL A 151 -4.65 11.32 -4.90
N THR A 152 -5.71 11.10 -4.13
CA THR A 152 -5.67 10.51 -2.79
C THR A 152 -6.51 9.23 -2.77
N GLY A 153 -6.08 8.22 -2.01
CA GLY A 153 -6.85 6.98 -1.84
C GLY A 153 -7.06 6.17 -3.12
N ALA A 154 -6.20 6.36 -4.14
CA ALA A 154 -6.29 5.60 -5.37
C ALA A 154 -5.80 4.16 -5.16
N ALA A 155 -6.34 3.22 -5.94
CA ALA A 155 -5.76 1.87 -6.00
C ALA A 155 -4.51 1.90 -6.91
N ALA A 156 -3.46 1.18 -6.52
CA ALA A 156 -2.30 0.95 -7.38
C ALA A 156 -2.11 -0.54 -7.61
N VAL A 157 -1.98 -0.94 -8.87
CA VAL A 157 -1.76 -2.32 -9.26
C VAL A 157 -0.70 -2.41 -10.35
N VAL A 158 -0.05 -3.57 -10.43
CA VAL A 158 0.93 -3.84 -11.48
C VAL A 158 0.32 -4.79 -12.50
N LEU A 159 0.34 -4.39 -13.76
CA LEU A 159 -0.10 -5.20 -14.89
C LEU A 159 0.96 -5.14 -15.99
N ASP A 160 1.46 -6.31 -16.41
CA ASP A 160 2.48 -6.43 -17.45
C ASP A 160 3.72 -5.54 -17.24
N GLY A 161 4.18 -5.42 -15.99
CA GLY A 161 5.34 -4.60 -15.61
C GLY A 161 5.08 -3.09 -15.62
N LYS A 162 3.82 -2.67 -15.71
CA LYS A 162 3.40 -1.27 -15.66
C LYS A 162 2.58 -1.00 -14.42
N LEU A 163 2.71 0.22 -13.91
CA LEU A 163 1.94 0.69 -12.76
C LEU A 163 0.63 1.32 -13.24
N LEU A 164 -0.50 0.83 -12.74
CA LEU A 164 -1.81 1.42 -12.94
C LEU A 164 -2.26 2.11 -11.66
N VAL A 165 -2.68 3.36 -11.77
CA VAL A 165 -3.32 4.15 -10.71
C VAL A 165 -4.79 4.32 -11.08
N ILE A 166 -5.68 3.80 -10.24
CA ILE A 166 -7.09 3.60 -10.57
C ILE A 166 -7.96 4.34 -9.55
N GLY A 167 -8.79 5.26 -10.04
CA GLY A 167 -9.74 6.00 -9.21
C GLY A 167 -9.08 6.94 -8.21
N GLY A 168 -9.59 6.95 -6.98
CA GLY A 168 -9.22 7.84 -5.91
C GLY A 168 -9.96 9.16 -5.97
N HIS A 169 -9.45 10.15 -5.24
CA HIS A 169 -10.09 11.46 -5.10
C HIS A 169 -9.18 12.59 -5.56
N TYR A 170 -9.79 13.56 -6.25
CA TYR A 170 -9.22 14.89 -6.48
C TYR A 170 -10.07 15.90 -5.71
N PHE A 171 -9.53 16.41 -4.61
CA PHE A 171 -10.29 17.11 -3.57
C PHE A 171 -11.50 16.27 -3.12
N PHE A 172 -12.72 16.79 -3.25
CA PHE A 172 -13.96 16.15 -2.85
C PHE A 172 -14.58 15.27 -3.96
N ARG A 173 -13.92 15.15 -5.13
CA ARG A 173 -14.45 14.42 -6.28
C ARG A 173 -13.80 13.05 -6.40
N ALA A 174 -14.61 12.00 -6.31
CA ALA A 174 -14.19 10.66 -6.70
C ALA A 174 -13.90 10.63 -8.20
N LEU A 175 -12.91 9.84 -8.61
CA LEU A 175 -12.43 9.72 -9.98
C LEU A 175 -12.80 8.36 -10.54
N SER A 176 -13.15 8.32 -11.83
CA SER A 176 -13.16 7.08 -12.62
C SER A 176 -11.92 6.94 -13.50
N ALA A 177 -11.00 7.91 -13.41
CA ALA A 177 -9.79 7.95 -14.22
C ALA A 177 -8.86 6.78 -13.91
N VAL A 178 -8.14 6.34 -14.93
CA VAL A 178 -7.12 5.30 -14.82
C VAL A 178 -5.87 5.81 -15.52
N PHE A 179 -4.75 5.81 -14.82
CA PHE A 179 -3.45 6.24 -15.35
C PHE A 179 -2.48 5.05 -15.35
N GLU A 180 -1.81 4.82 -16.48
CA GLU A 180 -0.76 3.83 -16.64
C GLU A 180 0.60 4.54 -16.70
N TYR A 181 1.53 4.12 -15.86
CA TYR A 181 2.94 4.48 -15.96
C TYR A 181 3.74 3.32 -16.54
N ASN A 182 4.48 3.60 -17.60
CA ASN A 182 5.44 2.67 -18.16
C ASN A 182 6.86 3.00 -17.67
N PRO A 183 7.48 2.16 -16.82
CA PRO A 183 8.83 2.41 -16.32
C PRO A 183 9.91 2.44 -17.41
N ARG A 184 9.67 1.81 -18.57
CA ARG A 184 10.67 1.70 -19.64
C ARG A 184 10.89 3.01 -20.39
N ASP A 185 9.82 3.70 -20.73
CA ASP A 185 9.86 4.99 -21.42
C ASP A 185 9.64 6.18 -20.48
N ARG A 186 9.29 5.90 -19.21
CA ARG A 186 9.02 6.89 -18.16
C ARG A 186 7.91 7.84 -18.57
N THR A 187 6.80 7.29 -19.09
CA THR A 187 5.63 8.10 -19.47
C THR A 187 4.36 7.65 -18.77
N TRP A 188 3.50 8.63 -18.54
CA TRP A 188 2.12 8.42 -18.10
C TRP A 188 1.19 8.45 -19.30
N LYS A 189 0.18 7.58 -19.26
CA LYS A 189 -0.91 7.53 -20.23
C LYS A 189 -2.24 7.39 -19.50
N GLU A 190 -3.24 8.18 -19.89
CA GLU A 190 -4.61 7.95 -19.45
C GLU A 190 -5.23 6.78 -20.24
N LEU A 191 -5.83 5.85 -19.51
CA LEU A 191 -6.56 4.71 -20.03
C LEU A 191 -8.07 4.98 -20.00
N PRO A 192 -8.90 4.17 -20.68
CA PRO A 192 -10.35 4.27 -20.58
C PRO A 192 -10.83 4.25 -19.13
N SER A 193 -11.74 5.16 -18.79
CA SER A 193 -12.25 5.32 -17.44
C SER A 193 -13.06 4.12 -16.96
N MET A 194 -13.09 3.91 -15.65
CA MET A 194 -14.03 3.00 -15.00
C MET A 194 -15.48 3.42 -15.26
N LEU A 195 -16.40 2.45 -15.20
CA LEU A 195 -17.84 2.71 -15.33
C LEU A 195 -18.37 3.63 -14.22
N ASN A 196 -17.79 3.56 -13.04
CA ASN A 196 -18.16 4.35 -11.88
C ASN A 196 -16.90 4.93 -11.24
N ALA A 197 -17.01 6.15 -10.72
CA ALA A 197 -15.97 6.74 -9.90
C ALA A 197 -15.85 5.99 -8.56
N ARG A 198 -14.63 5.80 -8.08
CA ARG A 198 -14.30 5.13 -6.82
C ARG A 198 -13.11 5.78 -6.18
#